data_AF-A0A7C1VBS7-F1
#
_entry.id   AF-A0A7C1VBS7-F1
#
_cell.length_a   1.000
_cell.length_b   1.000
_cell.length_c   1.000
_cell.angle_alpha   90.00
_cell.angle_beta   90.00
_cell.angle_gamma   90.00
#
_symmetry.space_group_name_H-M   'P 1'
#
loop_
_entity.id
_entity.type
_entity.pdbx_description
1 polymer ?
#
loop_
_entity_poly.entity_id
_entity_poly.type
_entity_poly.pdbx_seq_one_letter_code
_entity_poly.pdbx_strand_id
1 'polypeptide(L)'
;MIPILITGANGQLGSEIRRKAGNYPGMSFHFTDIEELDICDAKAVSDYLDSNPVKFIVNCAAYTAVDQAENEAEKAMAINAGAADILAGESDRRKIQLIHISTDYVFDGENNRPYRENDPVSPQTIYGKTKLAGEWPGSTPELMKAWSRRPIISIPLNKDRD
;
A
#
# COMPACT_ATOMS: atom_id res chain seq x y z
N MET A 1 2.07 -24.48 3.97
CA MET A 1 1.39 -23.39 3.24
C MET A 1 2.02 -22.07 3.65
N ILE A 2 2.19 -21.14 2.73
CA ILE A 2 2.74 -19.79 2.99
C ILE A 2 1.57 -18.88 3.40
N PRO A 3 1.53 -18.36 4.65
CA PRO A 3 0.44 -17.49 5.08
C PRO A 3 0.63 -16.05 4.59
N ILE A 4 -0.39 -15.50 3.95
CA ILE A 4 -0.40 -14.19 3.30
C ILE A 4 -1.60 -13.39 3.80
N LEU A 5 -1.37 -12.21 4.36
CA LEU A 5 -2.41 -11.23 4.68
C LEU A 5 -2.66 -10.34 3.47
N ILE A 6 -3.93 -10.17 3.09
CA ILE A 6 -4.39 -9.22 2.09
C ILE A 6 -5.28 -8.20 2.80
N THR A 7 -4.85 -6.94 2.85
CA THR A 7 -5.66 -5.83 3.40
C THR A 7 -6.42 -5.11 2.30
N GLY A 8 -7.54 -4.46 2.62
CA GLY A 8 -8.41 -3.84 1.60
C GLY A 8 -9.02 -4.88 0.67
N ALA A 9 -9.36 -6.04 1.23
CA ALA A 9 -9.71 -7.23 0.49
C ALA A 9 -11.06 -7.11 -0.26
N ASN A 10 -11.92 -6.14 0.09
CA ASN A 10 -13.17 -5.86 -0.60
C ASN A 10 -13.01 -4.80 -1.70
N GLY A 11 -11.84 -4.18 -1.82
CA GLY A 11 -11.49 -3.32 -2.96
C GLY A 11 -11.31 -4.09 -4.27
N GLN A 12 -11.12 -3.36 -5.37
CA GLN A 12 -10.99 -3.94 -6.72
C GLN A 12 -9.87 -4.99 -6.81
N LEU A 13 -8.66 -4.66 -6.37
CA LEU A 13 -7.52 -5.58 -6.42
C LEU A 13 -7.67 -6.73 -5.40
N GLY A 14 -8.11 -6.41 -4.18
CA GLY A 14 -8.29 -7.41 -3.11
C GLY A 14 -9.29 -8.51 -3.47
N SER A 15 -10.42 -8.11 -4.06
CA SER A 15 -11.47 -9.04 -4.51
C SER A 15 -10.98 -9.95 -5.66
N GLU A 16 -10.21 -9.41 -6.61
CA GLU A 16 -9.61 -10.23 -7.68
C GLU A 16 -8.56 -11.20 -7.17
N ILE A 17 -7.74 -10.80 -6.18
CA ILE A 17 -6.82 -11.73 -5.50
C ILE A 17 -7.63 -12.85 -4.83
N ARG A 18 -8.71 -12.52 -4.12
CA ARG A 18 -9.60 -13.51 -3.48
C ARG A 18 -10.17 -14.51 -4.47
N ARG A 19 -10.62 -14.05 -5.63
CA ARG A 19 -11.15 -14.91 -6.71
C ARG A 19 -10.11 -15.89 -7.25
N LYS A 20 -8.84 -15.48 -7.32
CA LYS A 20 -7.73 -16.31 -7.83
C LYS A 20 -7.03 -17.14 -6.76
N ALA A 21 -7.27 -16.89 -5.48
CA ALA A 21 -6.57 -17.54 -4.36
C ALA A 21 -6.60 -19.07 -4.41
N GLY A 22 -7.74 -19.66 -4.80
CA GLY A 22 -7.92 -21.12 -4.92
C GLY A 22 -6.98 -21.79 -5.92
N ASN A 23 -6.40 -21.03 -6.87
CA ASN A 23 -5.43 -21.55 -7.83
C ASN A 23 -4.02 -21.74 -7.22
N TYR A 24 -3.81 -21.34 -5.97
CA TYR A 24 -2.51 -21.36 -5.29
C TYR A 24 -2.56 -22.19 -4.00
N PRO A 25 -2.68 -23.53 -4.08
CA PRO A 25 -2.83 -24.40 -2.90
C PRO A 25 -1.62 -24.42 -1.95
N GLY A 26 -0.46 -23.91 -2.40
CA GLY A 26 0.72 -23.72 -1.55
C GLY A 26 0.63 -22.50 -0.61
N MET A 27 -0.38 -21.65 -0.78
CA MET A 27 -0.58 -20.40 -0.06
C MET A 27 -1.86 -20.46 0.78
N SER A 28 -1.84 -19.82 1.94
CA SER A 28 -3.01 -19.64 2.81
C SER A 28 -3.25 -18.14 2.92
N PHE A 29 -4.44 -17.70 2.55
CA PHE A 29 -4.77 -16.28 2.47
C PHE A 29 -5.69 -15.86 3.61
N HIS A 30 -5.32 -14.78 4.28
CA HIS A 30 -6.13 -14.06 5.25
C HIS A 30 -6.61 -12.79 4.57
N PHE A 31 -7.91 -12.65 4.34
CA PHE A 31 -8.48 -11.46 3.71
C PHE A 31 -9.12 -10.59 4.79
N THR A 32 -8.72 -9.33 4.87
CA THR A 32 -9.30 -8.35 5.80
C THR A 32 -9.64 -7.06 5.08
N ASP A 33 -10.67 -6.38 5.56
CA ASP A 33 -10.99 -5.00 5.22
C ASP A 33 -11.14 -4.18 6.50
N ILE A 34 -11.58 -2.92 6.39
CA ILE A 34 -11.63 -1.97 7.50
C ILE A 34 -12.49 -2.45 8.68
N GLU A 35 -13.51 -3.28 8.44
CA GLU A 35 -14.39 -3.81 9.49
C GLU A 35 -13.71 -4.90 10.33
N GLU A 36 -12.80 -5.70 9.73
CA GLU A 36 -12.07 -6.76 10.43
C GLU A 36 -10.70 -6.30 10.95
N LEU A 37 -10.04 -5.40 10.22
CA LEU A 37 -8.73 -4.87 10.54
C LEU A 37 -8.57 -3.45 9.97
N ASP A 38 -8.76 -2.46 10.83
CA ASP A 38 -8.37 -1.09 10.52
C ASP A 38 -6.83 -0.96 10.57
N ILE A 39 -6.23 -0.83 9.39
CA ILE A 39 -4.78 -0.71 9.24
C ILE A 39 -4.23 0.66 9.68
N CYS A 40 -5.11 1.64 9.98
CA CYS A 40 -4.72 2.91 10.58
C CYS A 40 -4.50 2.79 12.10
N ASP A 41 -4.98 1.71 12.73
CA ASP A 41 -4.77 1.45 14.16
C ASP A 41 -3.57 0.50 14.35
N ALA A 42 -2.44 1.08 14.77
CA ALA A 42 -1.22 0.34 15.02
C ALA A 42 -1.37 -0.79 16.06
N LYS A 43 -2.23 -0.60 17.06
CA LYS A 43 -2.49 -1.64 18.07
C LYS A 43 -3.29 -2.77 17.46
N ALA A 44 -4.35 -2.46 16.70
CA ALA A 44 -5.15 -3.47 16.02
C ALA A 44 -4.29 -4.31 15.05
N VAL A 45 -3.41 -3.67 14.29
CA VAL A 45 -2.44 -4.36 13.41
C VAL A 45 -1.50 -5.27 14.21
N SER A 46 -0.89 -4.77 15.29
CA SER A 46 -0.01 -5.60 16.13
C SER A 46 -0.75 -6.81 16.71
N ASP A 47 -1.92 -6.59 17.33
CA ASP A 47 -2.71 -7.66 17.95
C ASP A 47 -3.15 -8.72 16.92
N TYR A 48 -3.52 -8.28 15.72
CA TYR A 48 -3.87 -9.17 14.61
C TYR A 48 -2.69 -10.04 14.21
N LEU A 49 -1.50 -9.45 14.03
CA LEU A 49 -0.28 -10.16 13.64
C LEU A 49 0.30 -11.04 14.76
N ASP A 50 -0.02 -10.77 16.02
CA ASP A 50 0.28 -11.67 17.14
C ASP A 50 -0.59 -12.92 17.12
N SER A 51 -1.87 -12.75 16.79
CA SER A 51 -2.85 -13.84 16.75
C SER A 51 -2.79 -14.66 15.45
N ASN A 52 -2.32 -14.05 14.37
CA ASN A 52 -2.30 -14.64 13.02
C ASN A 52 -0.88 -14.58 12.45
N PRO A 53 -0.10 -15.68 12.52
CA PRO A 53 1.25 -15.69 11.99
C PRO A 53 1.23 -15.61 10.46
N VAL A 54 1.77 -14.53 9.90
CA VAL A 54 1.88 -14.32 8.45
C VAL A 54 3.34 -14.21 8.00
N LYS A 55 3.59 -14.50 6.72
CA LYS A 55 4.91 -14.38 6.08
C LYS A 55 4.95 -13.24 5.06
N PHE A 56 3.80 -12.91 4.49
CA PHE A 56 3.64 -11.82 3.54
C PHE A 56 2.43 -10.97 3.92
N ILE A 57 2.54 -9.67 3.68
CA ILE A 57 1.42 -8.73 3.67
C ILE A 57 1.36 -8.13 2.26
N VAL A 58 0.17 -8.16 1.66
CA VAL A 58 -0.15 -7.40 0.44
C VAL A 58 -1.12 -6.31 0.84
N ASN A 59 -0.63 -5.07 0.88
CA ASN A 59 -1.44 -3.92 1.21
C ASN A 59 -2.15 -3.40 -0.04
N CYS A 60 -3.41 -3.79 -0.22
CA CYS A 60 -4.28 -3.28 -1.28
C CYS A 60 -5.21 -2.16 -0.79
N ALA A 61 -5.21 -1.86 0.50
CA ALA A 61 -6.02 -0.79 1.06
C ALA A 61 -5.41 0.57 0.70
N ALA A 62 -6.26 1.46 0.17
CA ALA A 62 -5.88 2.81 -0.20
C ALA A 62 -7.12 3.70 -0.25
N TYR A 63 -6.94 4.98 0.04
CA TYR A 63 -7.91 6.01 -0.28
C TYR A 63 -7.76 6.37 -1.78
N THR A 64 -8.69 5.89 -2.60
CA THR A 64 -8.61 5.96 -4.07
C THR A 64 -9.54 6.99 -4.71
N ALA A 65 -10.28 7.75 -3.90
CA ALA A 65 -11.13 8.84 -4.39
C ALA A 65 -10.29 10.08 -4.72
N VAL A 66 -9.65 10.08 -5.91
CA VAL A 66 -8.66 11.08 -6.34
C VAL A 66 -9.17 12.52 -6.18
N ASP A 67 -10.37 12.81 -6.68
CA ASP A 67 -10.94 14.17 -6.62
C ASP A 67 -11.27 14.60 -5.19
N GLN A 68 -11.70 13.65 -4.34
CA GLN A 68 -12.03 13.92 -2.95
C GLN A 68 -10.76 14.11 -2.09
N ALA A 69 -9.63 13.50 -2.48
CA ALA A 69 -8.37 13.62 -1.75
C ALA A 69 -7.87 15.08 -1.68
N GLU A 70 -8.21 15.92 -2.66
CA GLU A 70 -7.88 17.35 -2.65
C GLU A 70 -8.54 18.09 -1.46
N ASN A 71 -9.71 17.62 -1.01
CA ASN A 71 -10.44 18.19 0.12
C ASN A 71 -10.26 17.37 1.42
N GLU A 72 -9.90 16.08 1.31
CA GLU A 72 -9.70 15.14 2.42
C GLU A 72 -8.22 14.73 2.58
N ALA A 73 -7.30 15.69 2.40
CA ALA A 73 -5.86 15.41 2.34
C ALA A 73 -5.32 14.68 3.58
N GLU A 74 -5.80 15.03 4.78
CA GLU A 74 -5.38 14.37 6.04
C GLU A 74 -5.81 12.90 6.08
N LYS A 75 -7.03 12.60 5.64
CA LYS A 75 -7.56 11.24 5.58
C LYS A 75 -6.85 10.42 4.50
N ALA A 76 -6.60 11.02 3.33
CA ALA A 76 -5.80 10.40 2.28
C ALA A 76 -4.38 10.09 2.79
N MET A 77 -3.75 11.01 3.54
CA MET A 77 -2.43 10.80 4.14
C MET A 77 -2.45 9.68 5.19
N ALA A 78 -3.43 9.69 6.10
CA ALA A 78 -3.56 8.68 7.14
C ALA A 78 -3.67 7.26 6.55
N ILE A 79 -4.47 7.09 5.50
CA ILE A 79 -4.69 5.78 4.87
C ILE A 79 -3.54 5.40 3.93
N ASN A 80 -3.15 6.29 3.01
CA ASN A 80 -2.19 5.94 1.95
C ASN A 80 -0.74 5.86 2.46
N ALA A 81 -0.38 6.68 3.46
CA ALA A 81 0.98 6.74 4.00
C ALA A 81 1.05 6.24 5.45
N GLY A 82 0.17 6.74 6.33
CA GLY A 82 0.19 6.37 7.75
C GLY A 82 0.00 4.87 7.98
N ALA A 83 -1.01 4.28 7.36
CA ALA A 83 -1.25 2.84 7.46
C ALA A 83 -0.14 2.01 6.79
N ALA A 84 0.45 2.50 5.69
CA ALA A 84 1.60 1.86 5.06
C ALA A 84 2.82 1.85 6.01
N ASP A 85 3.04 2.95 6.75
CA ASP A 85 4.11 3.08 7.74
C ASP A 85 3.94 2.10 8.90
N ILE A 86 2.72 1.99 9.45
CA ILE A 86 2.37 1.02 10.48
C ILE A 86 2.68 -0.41 10.00
N LEU A 87 2.20 -0.78 8.82
CA LEU A 87 2.42 -2.12 8.25
C LEU A 87 3.90 -2.38 7.98
N ALA A 88 4.66 -1.38 7.54
CA ALA A 88 6.10 -1.50 7.31
C ALA A 88 6.88 -1.69 8.62
N GLY A 89 6.54 -0.92 9.67
CA GLY A 89 7.14 -1.06 10.99
C GLY A 89 6.91 -2.45 11.59
N GLU A 90 5.68 -2.94 11.54
CA GLU A 90 5.34 -4.30 11.97
C GLU A 90 6.01 -5.37 11.11
N SER A 91 6.12 -5.12 9.81
CA SER A 91 6.80 -6.04 8.88
C SER A 91 8.29 -6.16 9.19
N ASP A 92 9.00 -5.06 9.45
CA ASP A 92 10.42 -5.13 9.81
C ASP A 92 10.63 -5.78 11.18
N ARG A 93 9.80 -5.44 12.18
CA ARG A 93 9.86 -6.03 13.52
C ARG A 93 9.72 -7.55 13.48
N ARG A 94 8.80 -8.06 12.65
CA ARG A 94 8.42 -9.48 12.59
C ARG A 94 9.09 -10.25 11.44
N LYS A 95 9.89 -9.58 10.61
CA LYS A 95 10.51 -10.13 9.39
C LYS A 95 9.47 -10.72 8.41
N ILE A 96 8.38 -9.97 8.23
CA ILE A 96 7.35 -10.22 7.23
C ILE A 96 7.72 -9.46 5.96
N GLN A 97 7.46 -10.03 4.78
CA GLN A 97 7.64 -9.33 3.52
C GLN A 97 6.38 -8.49 3.20
N LEU A 98 6.58 -7.20 2.95
CA LEU A 98 5.50 -6.27 2.59
C LEU A 98 5.52 -5.96 1.09
N ILE A 99 4.38 -6.17 0.44
CA ILE A 99 4.07 -5.68 -0.90
C ILE A 99 3.03 -4.58 -0.70
N HIS A 100 3.33 -3.35 -1.09
CA HIS A 100 2.36 -2.26 -1.00
C HIS A 100 2.15 -1.66 -2.38
N ILE A 101 0.88 -1.58 -2.76
CA ILE A 101 0.46 -1.25 -4.10
C ILE A 101 0.45 0.26 -4.25
N SER A 102 1.05 0.78 -5.32
CA SER A 102 1.08 2.21 -5.60
C SER A 102 0.37 2.56 -6.90
N THR A 103 0.74 3.68 -7.50
CA THR A 103 0.06 4.29 -8.62
C THR A 103 1.05 5.00 -9.52
N ASP A 104 0.73 5.07 -10.79
CA ASP A 104 1.33 5.96 -11.79
C ASP A 104 1.15 7.46 -11.48
N TYR A 105 0.19 7.86 -10.63
CA TYR A 105 0.00 9.25 -10.18
C TYR A 105 1.18 9.80 -9.36
N VAL A 106 2.19 8.97 -9.05
CA VAL A 106 3.47 9.43 -8.50
C VAL A 106 4.33 10.16 -9.53
N PHE A 107 4.02 10.03 -10.82
CA PHE A 107 4.68 10.73 -11.92
C PHE A 107 3.86 11.95 -12.39
N ASP A 108 4.49 12.82 -13.19
CA ASP A 108 3.86 14.05 -13.69
C ASP A 108 3.04 13.86 -14.98
N GLY A 109 3.25 12.76 -15.70
CA GLY A 109 2.60 12.49 -16.99
C GLY A 109 3.17 13.27 -18.18
N GLU A 110 4.26 14.02 -18.01
CA GLU A 110 4.83 14.89 -19.07
C GLU A 110 5.82 14.17 -20.00
N ASN A 111 6.17 12.91 -19.73
CA ASN A 111 7.19 12.21 -20.50
C ASN A 111 6.66 11.70 -21.85
N ASN A 112 7.49 11.80 -22.90
CA ASN A 112 7.15 11.32 -24.25
C ASN A 112 7.39 9.81 -24.44
N ARG A 113 7.61 9.09 -23.35
CA ARG A 113 7.77 7.62 -23.31
C ARG A 113 7.09 7.07 -22.06
N PRO A 114 6.76 5.77 -22.03
CA PRO A 114 6.33 5.11 -20.80
C PRO A 114 7.34 5.31 -19.67
N TYR A 115 6.83 5.57 -18.46
CA TYR A 115 7.63 5.67 -17.25
C TYR A 115 8.27 4.31 -16.91
N ARG A 116 9.44 4.39 -16.29
CA ARG A 116 10.18 3.28 -15.70
C ARG A 116 10.25 3.46 -14.20
N GLU A 117 10.47 2.39 -13.47
CA GLU A 117 10.52 2.37 -12.00
C GLU A 117 11.65 3.23 -11.42
N ASN A 118 12.69 3.53 -12.23
CA ASN A 118 13.81 4.39 -11.84
C ASN A 118 13.65 5.84 -12.34
N ASP A 119 12.56 6.18 -13.01
CA ASP A 119 12.30 7.56 -13.42
C ASP A 119 12.00 8.43 -12.18
N PRO A 120 12.35 9.73 -12.22
CA PRO A 120 12.02 10.64 -11.13
C PRO A 120 10.51 10.75 -10.97
N VAL A 121 10.05 10.65 -9.73
CA VAL A 121 8.66 10.88 -9.34
C VAL A 121 8.40 12.37 -9.16
N SER A 122 7.20 12.82 -9.54
CA SER A 122 6.76 14.22 -9.52
C SER A 122 5.22 14.29 -9.46
N PRO A 123 4.59 13.87 -8.34
CA PRO A 123 3.14 13.78 -8.25
C PRO A 123 2.47 15.17 -8.28
N GLN A 124 1.47 15.32 -9.15
CA GLN A 124 0.74 16.58 -9.31
C GLN A 124 -0.51 16.68 -8.42
N THR A 125 -1.05 15.55 -7.96
CA THR A 125 -2.27 15.51 -7.13
C THR A 125 -1.98 15.17 -5.67
N ILE A 126 -2.89 15.50 -4.75
CA ILE A 126 -2.80 15.08 -3.35
C ILE A 126 -2.83 13.56 -3.23
N TYR A 127 -3.66 12.88 -4.01
CA TYR A 127 -3.65 11.42 -4.09
C TYR A 127 -2.26 10.87 -4.44
N GLY A 128 -1.66 11.36 -5.53
CA GLY A 128 -0.32 10.95 -5.95
C GLY A 128 0.75 11.22 -4.89
N LYS A 129 0.70 12.39 -4.24
CA LYS A 129 1.61 12.75 -3.13
C LYS A 129 1.48 11.81 -1.94
N THR A 130 0.25 11.46 -1.54
CA THR A 130 0.00 10.57 -0.40
C THR A 130 0.39 9.12 -0.71
N LYS A 131 0.17 8.65 -1.94
CA LYS A 131 0.63 7.34 -2.41
C LYS A 131 2.15 7.27 -2.50
N LEU A 132 2.78 8.33 -3.02
CA LEU A 132 4.22 8.47 -3.00
C LEU A 132 4.73 8.37 -1.55
N ALA A 133 4.18 9.16 -0.62
CA ALA A 133 4.60 9.10 0.78
C ALA A 133 4.52 7.67 1.39
N GLY A 134 3.54 6.86 0.95
CA GLY A 134 3.40 5.47 1.36
C GLY A 134 4.46 4.49 0.83
N GLU A 135 5.17 4.80 -0.27
CA GLU A 135 6.25 3.89 -0.75
C GLU A 135 7.56 4.02 0.04
N TRP A 136 7.72 5.10 0.81
CA TRP A 136 8.88 5.32 1.70
C TRP A 136 8.46 5.50 3.18
N PRO A 137 8.00 4.42 3.85
CA PRO A 137 7.77 4.40 5.29
C PRO A 137 8.96 4.95 6.09
N GLY A 138 8.69 5.63 7.20
CA GLY A 138 9.68 6.30 8.04
C GLY A 138 10.12 7.68 7.53
N SER A 139 9.56 8.16 6.41
CA SER A 139 9.79 9.51 5.89
C SER A 139 8.78 10.49 6.51
N THR A 140 9.06 11.02 7.70
CA THR A 140 8.27 12.16 8.23
C THR A 140 8.32 13.35 7.27
N PRO A 141 7.41 14.34 7.38
CA PRO A 141 7.44 15.54 6.55
C PRO A 141 8.79 16.27 6.53
N GLU A 142 9.59 16.20 7.61
CA GLU A 142 10.95 16.75 7.64
C GLU A 142 11.97 15.95 6.82
N LEU A 143 11.77 14.64 6.64
CA LEU A 143 12.69 13.70 5.97
C LEU A 143 12.48 13.58 4.45
N MET A 144 11.45 14.22 3.89
CA MET A 144 11.24 14.33 2.44
C MET A 144 12.42 14.98 1.69
N LYS A 145 13.36 15.62 2.41
CA LYS A 145 14.56 16.25 1.84
C LYS A 145 15.79 15.32 1.72
N ALA A 146 15.75 14.10 2.27
CA ALA A 146 16.90 13.19 2.26
C ALA A 146 16.45 11.73 2.02
N TRP A 147 16.13 11.40 0.77
CA TRP A 147 15.74 10.04 0.39
C TRP A 147 16.90 9.05 0.46
N SER A 148 16.80 8.09 1.38
CA SER A 148 17.44 6.77 1.27
C SER A 148 16.86 5.80 2.30
N ARG A 149 15.95 4.89 1.89
CA ARG A 149 16.18 3.42 1.93
C ARG A 149 14.91 2.56 1.78
N ARG A 150 15.17 1.42 1.10
CA ARG A 150 14.42 0.18 0.83
C ARG A 150 13.12 0.32 0.03
N PRO A 151 13.09 -0.18 -1.23
CA PRO A 151 11.85 -0.24 -1.98
C PRO A 151 10.93 -1.26 -1.33
N ILE A 152 9.75 -0.80 -0.93
CA ILE A 152 8.55 -1.62 -1.04
C ILE A 152 8.45 -2.07 -2.50
N ILE A 153 8.01 -3.31 -2.74
CA ILE A 153 7.60 -3.70 -4.10
C ILE A 153 6.33 -2.91 -4.42
N SER A 154 6.52 -1.75 -5.04
CA SER A 154 5.50 -0.83 -5.51
C SER A 154 5.07 -1.27 -6.90
N ILE A 155 3.80 -1.65 -7.05
CA ILE A 155 3.21 -2.01 -8.34
C ILE A 155 2.29 -0.86 -8.75
N PRO A 156 2.58 -0.12 -9.84
CA PRO A 156 1.66 0.89 -10.35
C PRO A 156 0.43 0.20 -10.96
N LEU A 157 -0.75 0.54 -10.47
CA LEU A 157 -2.01 0.16 -11.10
C LEU A 157 -2.33 1.16 -12.22
N ASN A 158 -2.31 0.70 -13.47
CA ASN A 158 -2.71 1.51 -14.62
C ASN A 158 -4.25 1.58 -14.66
N LYS A 159 -4.82 2.80 -14.63
CA LYS A 159 -6.29 2.97 -14.63
C LYS A 159 -6.93 2.79 -16.02
N ASP A 160 -6.11 2.65 -17.06
CA ASP A 160 -6.60 2.47 -18.43
C ASP A 160 -6.62 0.99 -18.84
N ARG A 161 -7.75 0.34 -18.55
CA ARG A 161 -8.40 -0.73 -19.33
C ARG A 161 -9.64 -1.21 -18.59
N ASP A 162 -10.75 -0.50 -18.83
CA ASP A 162 -12.09 -1.05 -19.06
C ASP A 162 -12.93 0.00 -19.81
#